data_AF-L1JCX2-F1
#
_entry.id   AF-L1JCX2-F1
#
_cell.length_a   1.000
_cell.length_b   1.000
_cell.length_c   1.000
_cell.angle_alpha   90.00
_cell.angle_beta   90.00
_cell.angle_gamma   90.00
#
_symmetry.space_group_name_H-M   'P 1'
#
loop_
_entity.id
_entity.type
_entity.pdbx_description
1 polymer ?
#
loop_
_entity_poly.entity_id
_entity_poly.type
_entity_poly.pdbx_seq_one_letter_code
_entity_poly.pdbx_strand_id
1 'polypeptide(L)'
;MDMCSGGHEKKMLAKSSSTPKTHSAGIGAVFGVDASGAVFFNTAVPGSSCGDAAQQGKLKPGDILYAVDGFTVYKAPLNLVASKLLGPHGSRAKVTFMRGSEQITLDLERRMTGMQAAQKAVSQAKESSGLDKIRYAHETLGN
;
A
#
# COMPACT_ATOMS: atom_id res chain seq x y z
N MET A 1 16.86 -25.33 63.41
CA MET A 1 18.06 -24.84 62.69
C MET A 1 17.91 -25.22 61.23
N ASP A 2 18.04 -24.23 60.33
CA ASP A 2 18.65 -24.28 58.97
C ASP A 2 18.24 -25.42 57.99
N MET A 3 17.84 -25.21 56.72
CA MET A 3 18.04 -24.11 55.78
C MET A 3 16.95 -24.10 54.68
N CYS A 4 16.54 -22.91 54.26
CA CYS A 4 15.87 -22.67 52.98
C CYS A 4 16.83 -22.95 51.80
N SER A 5 16.38 -23.73 50.81
CA SER A 5 16.88 -23.73 49.44
C SER A 5 15.65 -23.56 48.54
N GLY A 6 15.49 -22.53 47.72
CA GLY A 6 16.51 -21.82 46.95
C GLY A 6 16.31 -22.20 45.48
N GLY A 7 15.24 -21.72 44.87
CA GLY A 7 14.89 -21.99 43.48
C GLY A 7 14.20 -20.79 42.86
N HIS A 8 14.93 -19.68 42.71
CA HIS A 8 14.45 -18.51 41.99
C HIS A 8 14.19 -18.85 40.52
N GLU A 9 12.90 -18.97 40.22
CA GLU A 9 12.27 -18.72 38.92
C GLU A 9 12.96 -17.55 38.20
N LYS A 10 13.52 -17.84 37.03
CA LYS A 10 14.22 -16.88 36.17
C LYS A 10 13.24 -15.80 35.73
N LYS A 11 13.29 -14.68 36.42
CA LYS A 11 12.72 -13.38 36.04
C LYS A 11 13.08 -13.09 34.58
N MET A 12 12.13 -13.30 33.66
CA MET A 12 12.25 -12.79 32.30
C MET A 12 12.33 -11.27 32.40
N LEU A 13 13.54 -10.76 32.18
CA LEU A 13 13.81 -9.36 32.04
C LEU A 13 13.08 -8.89 30.77
N ALA A 14 11.86 -8.38 30.95
CA ALA A 14 11.20 -7.56 29.96
C ALA A 14 12.15 -6.40 29.67
N LYS A 15 12.96 -6.54 28.61
CA LYS A 15 13.62 -5.40 28.00
C LYS A 15 12.47 -4.52 27.53
N SER A 16 12.25 -3.41 28.24
CA SER A 16 11.52 -2.27 27.70
C SER A 16 12.16 -1.93 26.35
N SER A 17 11.63 -2.49 25.27
CA SER A 17 11.94 -2.03 23.93
C SER A 17 11.25 -0.69 23.82
N SER A 18 11.99 0.36 24.19
CA SER A 18 11.70 1.74 23.83
C SER A 18 11.26 1.74 22.38
N THR A 19 9.96 1.91 22.14
CA THR A 19 9.41 1.94 20.79
C THR A 19 10.13 3.07 20.07
N PRO A 20 10.97 2.81 19.05
CA PRO A 20 11.47 3.90 18.24
C PRO A 20 10.23 4.62 17.69
N LYS A 21 10.23 5.96 17.66
CA LYS A 21 9.23 6.72 16.94
C LYS A 21 9.40 6.41 15.45
N THR A 22 8.93 5.25 15.00
CA THR A 22 8.98 4.85 13.60
C THR A 22 7.98 5.72 12.87
N HIS A 23 8.50 6.62 12.04
CA HIS A 23 7.68 7.39 11.11
C HIS A 23 6.86 6.41 10.26
N SER A 24 5.54 6.64 10.19
CA SER A 24 4.66 5.85 9.34
C SER A 24 4.85 6.26 7.88
N ALA A 25 4.96 5.28 6.98
CA ALA A 25 5.12 5.47 5.55
C ALA A 25 4.20 4.51 4.79
N GLY A 26 3.88 4.86 3.55
CA GLY A 26 3.16 3.98 2.62
C GLY A 26 4.09 3.46 1.53
N ILE A 27 3.50 2.78 0.54
CA ILE A 27 4.21 2.21 -0.62
C ILE A 27 4.40 3.22 -1.78
N GLY A 28 3.84 4.43 -1.65
CA GLY A 28 3.95 5.53 -2.61
C GLY A 28 3.16 5.34 -3.90
N ALA A 29 1.87 5.00 -3.76
CA ALA A 29 0.93 4.96 -4.88
C ALA A 29 -0.18 6.01 -4.71
N VAL A 30 -0.66 6.52 -5.84
CA VAL A 30 -1.93 7.23 -5.92
C VAL A 30 -2.96 6.25 -6.46
N PHE A 31 -4.03 6.04 -5.69
CA PHE A 31 -5.12 5.15 -6.05
C PHE A 31 -6.32 5.94 -6.54
N GLY A 32 -7.01 5.37 -7.52
CA GLY A 32 -8.37 5.76 -7.90
C GLY A 32 -9.39 4.76 -7.36
N VAL A 33 -10.66 5.12 -7.45
CA VAL A 33 -11.79 4.23 -7.19
C VAL A 33 -12.68 4.24 -8.43
N ASP A 34 -13.02 3.07 -8.93
CA ASP A 34 -13.92 2.94 -10.08
C ASP A 34 -15.40 3.01 -9.67
N ALA A 35 -16.31 2.97 -10.65
CA ALA A 35 -17.75 3.01 -10.39
C ALA A 35 -18.27 1.79 -9.60
N SER A 36 -17.51 0.69 -9.56
CA SER A 36 -17.85 -0.52 -8.81
C SER A 36 -17.40 -0.47 -7.35
N GLY A 37 -16.65 0.57 -6.97
CA GLY A 37 -16.02 0.72 -5.66
C GLY A 37 -14.66 0.01 -5.54
N ALA A 38 -14.12 -0.53 -6.64
CA ALA A 38 -12.82 -1.18 -6.62
C ALA A 38 -11.70 -0.13 -6.65
N VAL A 39 -10.69 -0.33 -5.80
CA VAL A 39 -9.52 0.54 -5.73
C VAL A 39 -8.53 0.10 -6.78
N PHE A 40 -8.06 1.01 -7.62
CA PHE A 40 -7.10 0.72 -8.67
C PHE A 40 -5.86 1.61 -8.57
N PHE A 41 -4.71 1.07 -8.95
CA PHE A 41 -3.48 1.82 -9.06
C PHE A 41 -3.59 2.80 -10.23
N ASN A 42 -3.47 4.10 -9.96
CA ASN A 42 -3.51 5.12 -11.01
C ASN A 42 -2.11 5.53 -11.43
N THR A 43 -1.28 5.94 -10.47
CA THR A 43 0.10 6.33 -10.73
C THR A 43 0.97 6.16 -9.48
N ALA A 44 2.29 6.06 -9.67
CA ALA A 44 3.24 5.98 -8.59
C ALA A 44 3.78 7.36 -8.20
N VAL A 45 4.10 7.52 -6.93
CA VAL A 45 4.90 8.64 -6.44
C VAL A 45 6.36 8.40 -6.84
N PRO A 46 7.05 9.36 -7.48
CA PRO A 46 8.47 9.21 -7.83
C PRO A 46 9.35 8.88 -6.61
N GLY A 47 10.31 7.96 -6.80
CA GLY A 47 11.24 7.51 -5.74
C GLY A 47 10.65 6.52 -4.74
N SER A 48 9.39 6.08 -4.92
CA SER A 48 8.74 5.06 -4.12
C SER A 48 8.93 3.64 -4.67
N SER A 49 8.63 2.63 -3.87
CA SER A 49 8.64 1.23 -4.33
C SER A 49 7.59 0.94 -5.40
N CYS A 50 6.42 1.59 -5.36
CA CYS A 50 5.49 1.54 -6.50
C CYS A 50 6.08 2.16 -7.76
N GLY A 51 6.88 3.22 -7.62
CA GLY A 51 7.61 3.84 -8.73
C GLY A 51 8.60 2.87 -9.36
N ASP A 52 9.40 2.19 -8.55
CA ASP A 52 10.36 1.18 -8.99
C ASP A 52 9.64 0.02 -9.71
N ALA A 53 8.53 -0.47 -9.13
CA ALA A 53 7.73 -1.54 -9.73
C ALA A 53 7.06 -1.13 -11.06
N ALA A 54 6.60 0.12 -11.16
CA ALA A 54 6.01 0.66 -12.39
C ALA A 54 7.05 0.83 -13.50
N GLN A 55 8.24 1.35 -13.17
CA GLN A 55 9.36 1.46 -14.11
C GLN A 55 9.82 0.09 -14.64
N GLN A 56 9.74 -0.95 -13.81
CA GLN A 56 10.02 -2.33 -14.21
C GLN A 56 8.87 -3.00 -14.98
N GLY A 57 7.75 -2.29 -15.22
CA GLY A 57 6.58 -2.81 -15.92
C GLY A 57 5.76 -3.85 -15.12
N LYS A 58 6.08 -4.05 -13.84
CA LYS A 58 5.39 -5.00 -12.96
C LYS A 58 4.03 -4.47 -12.50
N LEU A 59 3.94 -3.16 -12.27
CA LEU A 59 2.72 -2.46 -11.87
C LEU A 59 2.31 -1.47 -12.97
N LYS A 60 1.03 -1.43 -13.33
CA LYS A 60 0.50 -0.57 -14.39
C LYS A 60 -0.78 0.14 -13.96
N PRO A 61 -1.03 1.37 -14.47
CA PRO A 61 -2.31 2.04 -14.26
C PRO A 61 -3.49 1.14 -14.61
N GLY A 62 -4.53 1.13 -13.77
CA GLY A 62 -5.71 0.27 -13.89
C GLY A 62 -5.61 -1.07 -13.15
N ASP A 63 -4.44 -1.46 -12.63
CA ASP A 63 -4.29 -2.65 -11.81
C ASP A 63 -5.15 -2.53 -10.53
N ILE A 64 -6.05 -3.49 -10.31
CA ILE A 64 -7.00 -3.45 -9.19
C ILE A 64 -6.35 -3.97 -7.92
N LEU A 65 -6.36 -3.20 -6.85
CA LEU A 65 -5.87 -3.63 -5.54
C LEU A 65 -6.82 -4.69 -4.95
N TYR A 66 -6.30 -5.91 -4.76
CA TYR A 66 -7.08 -7.05 -4.29
C TYR A 66 -6.78 -7.42 -2.85
N ALA A 67 -5.49 -7.50 -2.47
CA ALA A 67 -5.10 -7.88 -1.11
C ALA A 67 -3.82 -7.14 -0.65
N VAL A 68 -3.71 -6.98 0.68
CA VAL A 68 -2.52 -6.44 1.36
C VAL A 68 -2.20 -7.33 2.55
N ASP A 69 -0.98 -7.86 2.60
CA ASP A 69 -0.48 -8.75 3.65
C ASP A 69 -1.41 -9.96 3.89
N GLY A 70 -2.00 -10.50 2.81
CA GLY A 70 -2.95 -11.61 2.86
C GLY A 70 -4.39 -11.23 3.23
N PHE A 71 -4.65 -9.97 3.57
CA PHE A 71 -6.01 -9.48 3.80
C PHE A 71 -6.62 -8.97 2.49
N THR A 72 -7.73 -9.57 2.07
CA THR A 72 -8.51 -9.07 0.93
C THR A 72 -9.06 -7.69 1.24
N VAL A 73 -8.73 -6.72 0.39
CA VAL A 73 -9.17 -5.32 0.47
C VAL A 73 -9.99 -4.91 -0.76
N TYR A 74 -10.31 -5.86 -1.64
CA TYR A 74 -11.15 -5.62 -2.80
C TYR A 74 -12.51 -5.03 -2.39
N LYS A 75 -12.83 -3.86 -2.96
CA LYS A 75 -14.03 -3.05 -2.64
C LYS A 75 -14.18 -2.69 -1.15
N ALA A 76 -13.09 -2.76 -0.39
CA ALA A 76 -13.09 -2.31 0.98
C ALA A 76 -13.09 -0.78 1.07
N PRO A 77 -13.59 -0.19 2.17
CA PRO A 77 -13.50 1.24 2.42
C PRO A 77 -12.05 1.77 2.34
N LEU A 78 -11.86 2.95 1.75
CA LEU A 78 -10.54 3.54 1.52
C LEU A 78 -9.71 3.72 2.81
N ASN A 79 -10.37 4.04 3.93
CA ASN A 79 -9.71 4.15 5.23
C ASN A 79 -9.13 2.81 5.70
N LEU A 80 -9.85 1.70 5.48
CA LEU A 80 -9.35 0.36 5.79
C LEU A 80 -8.16 0.02 4.88
N VAL A 81 -8.28 0.27 3.58
CA VAL A 81 -7.21 0.05 2.60
C VAL A 81 -5.94 0.82 3.00
N ALA A 82 -6.08 2.12 3.29
CA ALA A 82 -4.97 2.97 3.73
C ALA A 82 -4.32 2.44 5.02
N SER A 83 -5.12 1.98 5.99
CA SER A 83 -4.60 1.43 7.26
C SER A 83 -3.74 0.18 7.08
N LYS A 84 -3.96 -0.60 6.00
CA LYS A 84 -3.16 -1.79 5.68
C LYS A 84 -1.90 -1.46 4.88
N LEU A 85 -1.98 -0.46 4.00
CA LEU A 85 -0.86 -0.01 3.19
C LEU A 85 0.16 0.82 3.99
N LEU A 86 -0.30 1.58 4.98
CA LEU A 86 0.55 2.35 5.88
C LEU A 86 1.15 1.44 6.96
N GLY A 87 2.36 1.78 7.38
CA GLY A 87 3.08 1.03 8.40
C GLY A 87 4.45 1.65 8.69
N PRO A 88 5.26 1.02 9.55
CA PRO A 88 6.59 1.55 9.89
C PRO A 88 7.45 1.76 8.64
N HIS A 89 8.13 2.89 8.54
CA HIS A 89 9.10 3.13 7.49
C HIS A 89 10.16 2.00 7.43
N GLY A 90 10.50 1.56 6.22
CA GLY A 90 11.43 0.46 5.96
C GLY A 90 10.82 -0.93 6.11
N SER A 91 9.60 -1.05 6.66
CA SER A 91 8.86 -2.32 6.63
C SER A 91 8.36 -2.64 5.22
N ARG A 92 7.97 -3.89 5.00
CA ARG A 92 7.48 -4.38 3.71
C ARG A 92 5.98 -4.71 3.77
N ALA A 93 5.30 -4.51 2.65
CA ALA A 93 3.92 -4.86 2.42
C ALA A 93 3.85 -5.82 1.22
N LYS A 94 3.23 -6.98 1.39
CA LYS A 94 2.93 -7.89 0.30
C LYS A 94 1.58 -7.49 -0.30
N VAL A 95 1.60 -6.90 -1.49
CA VAL A 95 0.42 -6.34 -2.15
C VAL A 95 0.08 -7.16 -3.38
N THR A 96 -1.16 -7.59 -3.48
CA THR A 96 -1.69 -8.32 -4.63
C THR A 96 -2.62 -7.43 -5.42
N PHE A 97 -2.32 -7.30 -6.70
CA PHE A 97 -3.13 -6.62 -7.70
C PHE A 97 -3.75 -7.62 -8.68
N MET A 98 -4.87 -7.24 -9.28
CA MET A 98 -5.55 -7.97 -10.34
C MET A 98 -5.47 -7.18 -11.64
N ARG A 99 -5.00 -7.83 -12.71
CA ARG A 99 -5.01 -7.31 -14.08
C ARG A 99 -5.80 -8.29 -14.94
N GLY A 100 -7.07 -7.97 -15.19
CA GLY A 100 -8.00 -8.94 -15.77
C GLY A 100 -8.17 -10.15 -14.82
N SER A 101 -7.77 -11.34 -15.28
CA SER A 101 -7.76 -12.57 -14.47
C SER A 101 -6.41 -12.89 -13.83
N GLU A 102 -5.35 -12.12 -14.13
CA GLU A 102 -4.00 -12.37 -13.61
C GLU A 102 -3.80 -11.73 -12.23
N GLN A 103 -3.18 -12.47 -11.31
CA GLN A 103 -2.74 -11.96 -10.01
C GLN A 103 -1.28 -11.55 -10.04
N ILE A 104 -1.01 -10.29 -9.69
CA ILE A 104 0.32 -9.71 -9.61
C ILE A 104 0.62 -9.43 -8.13
N THR A 105 1.50 -10.23 -7.53
CA THR A 105 1.90 -10.02 -6.13
C THR A 105 3.29 -9.38 -6.05
N LEU A 106 3.38 -8.28 -5.33
CA LEU A 106 4.60 -7.49 -5.16
C LEU A 106 4.93 -7.37 -3.67
N ASP A 107 6.23 -7.46 -3.35
CA ASP A 107 6.76 -7.15 -2.03
C ASP A 107 7.37 -5.74 -2.07
N LEU A 108 6.63 -4.77 -1.53
CA LEU A 108 6.92 -3.35 -1.63
C LEU A 108 7.37 -2.78 -0.29
N GLU A 109 8.43 -1.98 -0.30
CA GLU A 109 8.94 -1.30 0.90
C GLU A 109 8.11 -0.04 1.19
N ARG A 110 7.81 0.20 2.47
CA ARG A 110 7.16 1.41 2.95
C ARG A 110 8.19 2.52 3.06
N ARG A 111 8.26 3.39 2.07
CA ARG A 111 9.28 4.45 1.94
C ARG A 111 8.67 5.83 2.10
N MET A 112 9.34 6.70 2.85
CA MET A 112 8.99 8.12 2.88
C MET A 112 9.32 8.75 1.52
N THR A 113 8.36 9.48 0.97
CA THR A 113 8.53 10.24 -0.28
C THR A 113 8.49 11.73 0.01
N GLY A 114 9.22 12.52 -0.78
CA GLY A 114 9.17 13.99 -0.66
C GLY A 114 7.77 14.54 -0.95
N MET A 115 7.33 15.54 -0.20
CA MET A 115 6.00 16.17 -0.38
C MET A 115 5.78 16.67 -1.81
N GLN A 116 6.79 17.28 -2.43
CA GLN A 116 6.68 17.74 -3.83
C GLN A 116 6.44 16.58 -4.81
N ALA A 117 7.10 15.44 -4.62
CA ALA A 117 6.91 14.26 -5.46
C ALA A 117 5.50 13.69 -5.29
N ALA A 118 5.00 13.64 -4.06
CA ALA A 118 3.63 13.21 -3.77
C ALA A 118 2.59 14.17 -4.38
N GLN A 119 2.75 15.48 -4.21
CA GLN A 119 1.88 16.49 -4.81
C GLN A 119 1.85 16.39 -6.33
N LYS A 120 3.02 16.24 -6.97
CA LYS A 120 3.12 16.05 -8.42
C LYS A 120 2.34 14.83 -8.89
N ALA A 121 2.50 13.68 -8.23
CA ALA A 121 1.79 12.46 -8.58
C ALA A 121 0.27 12.60 -8.42
N VAL A 122 -0.19 13.29 -7.36
CA VAL A 122 -1.62 13.56 -7.14
C VAL A 122 -2.19 14.51 -8.21
N SER A 123 -1.46 15.56 -8.58
CA SER A 123 -1.90 16.47 -9.66
C SER A 123 -2.04 15.73 -10.99
N GLN A 124 -1.06 14.89 -11.34
CA GLN A 124 -1.12 14.06 -12.55
C GLN A 124 -2.32 13.10 -12.54
N ALA A 125 -2.62 12.51 -11.38
CA ALA A 125 -3.77 11.62 -11.24
C ALA A 125 -5.12 12.34 -11.41
N LYS A 126 -5.23 13.58 -10.94
CA LYS A 126 -6.42 14.41 -11.13
C LYS A 126 -6.64 14.77 -12.59
N GLU A 127 -5.56 15.08 -13.31
CA GLU A 127 -5.62 15.38 -14.75
C GLU A 127 -6.04 14.16 -15.58
N SER A 128 -5.50 12.97 -15.28
CA SER A 128 -5.87 11.73 -15.99
C SER A 128 -7.33 11.33 -15.72
N SER A 129 -7.75 11.36 -14.46
CA SER A 129 -9.14 11.03 -14.06
C SER A 129 -10.19 12.05 -14.55
N GLY A 130 -9.78 13.30 -14.83
CA GLY A 130 -10.62 14.30 -15.47
C GLY A 130 -10.93 14.02 -16.95
N LEU A 131 -10.02 13.34 -17.66
CA LEU A 131 -10.17 12.97 -19.08
C LEU A 131 -10.89 11.63 -19.27
N ASP A 132 -10.80 10.71 -18.31
CA ASP A 132 -11.42 9.39 -18.40
C ASP A 132 -12.96 9.41 -18.33
N LYS A 133 -13.58 10.49 -17.82
CA LYS A 133 -15.04 10.69 -17.90
C LYS A 133 -15.53 10.89 -19.33
N ILE A 134 -14.70 11.42 -20.24
CA ILE A 134 -15.09 11.67 -21.64
C ILE A 134 -14.80 10.45 -22.52
N ARG A 135 -13.75 9.67 -22.20
CA ARG A 135 -13.33 8.54 -23.05
C ARG A 135 -14.11 7.25 -22.79
N TYR A 136 -14.42 6.92 -21.53
CA TYR A 136 -15.22 5.73 -21.22
C TYR A 136 -16.70 5.83 -21.62
N ALA A 137 -17.21 7.04 -21.83
CA ALA A 137 -18.58 7.26 -22.32
C ALA A 137 -18.74 6.95 -23.82
N HIS A 138 -17.65 6.83 -24.59
CA HIS A 138 -17.72 6.65 -26.05
C HIS A 138 -17.45 5.22 -26.53
N GLU A 139 -16.92 4.33 -25.69
CA GLU A 139 -16.66 2.92 -26.05
C GLU A 139 -17.79 1.95 -25.66
N THR A 140 -18.90 2.43 -25.09
CA THR A 140 -20.08 1.60 -24.73
C THR A 140 -21.33 1.84 -25.61
N LEU A 141 -21.24 2.67 -26.65
CA LEU A 141 -22.34 2.96 -27.59
C LEU A 141 -21.96 2.66 -29.05
N GLY A 142 -21.26 1.55 -29.28
CA GLY A 142 -20.83 1.14 -30.61
C GLY A 142 -21.00 -0.35 -30.85
N ASN A 143 -22.24 -0.85 -30.82
CA ASN A 143 -22.71 -1.90 -31.72
C ASN A 143 -24.25 -1.89 -31.82
#